data_AF-A0A6I9R4Z2-F1
#
_entry.id   AF-A0A6I9R4Z2-F1
#
_cell.length_a   1.000
_cell.length_b   1.000
_cell.length_c   1.000
_cell.angle_alpha   90.00
_cell.angle_beta   90.00
_cell.angle_gamma   90.00
#
_symmetry.space_group_name_H-M   'P 1'
#
loop_
_entity.id
_entity.type
_entity.pdbx_description
1 polymer ?
#
loop_
_entity_poly.entity_id
_entity_poly.type
_entity_poly.pdbx_seq_one_letter_code
_entity_poly.pdbx_strand_id
1 'polypeptide(L)'
;MDSDPGPLPPDDGLSNRNPNPPPDPEPKPQEYTEEERLSSLTLEDSGNAAGSRPPASNGSLSADFYSGDEIEEEEPAAASDSVDEVERAAGDARASSSHGGVAWRENSEQDGDAPPSPSSSGYAGERGSSGESGVEEVDDGGASPDAWSHGKEHLDEDDASVSWRKRKKHFFVLSHSGKPIYSRYGDEHKLAGFSATLQAIISFVENSGDRVKFVRAGNHQVVFLVKGPIYLVCISCTEEPYGALRGQLELIYGQMLLILTKSVNRCFEKNPKFDMTTLLGGTDAVFSSLIHSFSWNPATFLHAYTCLPLAYATRLATAAILQDVADSGVLFAILMCKHKVVSIVGAQKASLHPDDMLLLANFILSSESFRTSESFSPICLPRYNPMAFLYAYVHFLDEDTYLTLLTTSSDAFYHLKDCRIRIEAVLVKSNVLCEAQRSMLDGGLRVEDLPVDSSIRSGSVSPHLGLDKTAAGSLSSRVGTGGPAGLWHFIYKSVYLDQYVSSEFSPPLNNSNQQKRLYRAYQKLYASMHDKGTGPNKTQFRRDENYGL
;
A
#
# COMPACT_ATOMS: atom_id res chain seq x y z
N MET A 1 22.02 63.17 -68.86
CA MET A 1 22.67 61.95 -68.33
C MET A 1 21.55 61.13 -67.71
N ASP A 2 20.73 60.40 -68.47
CA ASP A 2 20.99 59.49 -69.62
C ASP A 2 21.74 58.23 -69.15
N SER A 3 21.24 56.99 -69.28
CA SER A 3 19.93 56.49 -69.79
C SER A 3 19.60 55.10 -69.21
N ASP A 4 18.33 54.66 -69.36
CA ASP A 4 17.82 53.30 -69.07
C ASP A 4 17.61 52.51 -70.41
N PRO A 5 17.64 51.15 -70.46
CA PRO A 5 16.41 50.34 -70.25
C PRO A 5 16.59 48.93 -69.61
N GLY A 6 15.48 48.32 -69.16
CA GLY A 6 15.36 46.94 -68.60
C GLY A 6 15.44 45.76 -69.61
N PRO A 7 14.96 44.52 -69.28
CA PRO A 7 13.56 44.22 -68.88
C PRO A 7 13.33 43.06 -67.83
N LEU A 8 12.07 42.61 -67.70
CA LEU A 8 11.47 41.52 -66.86
C LEU A 8 10.48 40.66 -67.73
N PRO A 9 9.73 39.62 -67.25
CA PRO A 9 9.76 38.81 -66.00
C PRO A 9 10.25 37.36 -66.34
N PRO A 10 9.64 36.16 -66.04
CA PRO A 10 8.44 35.71 -65.26
C PRO A 10 8.76 35.42 -63.77
N ASP A 11 7.89 34.96 -62.85
CA ASP A 11 6.47 34.49 -62.77
C ASP A 11 6.19 32.96 -62.61
N ASP A 12 5.12 32.62 -61.87
CA ASP A 12 4.63 31.32 -61.36
C ASP A 12 5.57 30.47 -60.45
N GLY A 13 5.10 29.74 -59.42
CA GLY A 13 3.75 29.70 -58.82
C GLY A 13 3.53 28.50 -57.86
N LEU A 14 2.86 28.73 -56.71
CA LEU A 14 2.27 27.72 -55.79
C LEU A 14 3.22 26.71 -55.08
N SER A 15 2.84 26.01 -54.01
CA SER A 15 2.02 26.39 -52.82
C SER A 15 2.13 25.31 -51.73
N ASN A 16 2.36 25.70 -50.47
CA ASN A 16 1.57 25.14 -49.36
C ASN A 16 1.62 26.02 -48.10
N ARG A 17 0.47 26.21 -47.44
CA ARG A 17 0.37 26.91 -46.16
C ARG A 17 0.29 25.87 -45.05
N ASN A 18 1.03 26.06 -43.95
CA ASN A 18 0.71 25.39 -42.70
C ASN A 18 -0.20 26.31 -41.85
N PRO A 19 -1.45 25.96 -41.56
CA PRO A 19 -2.36 26.83 -40.83
C PRO A 19 -2.24 26.61 -39.31
N ASN A 20 -1.67 27.59 -38.60
CA ASN A 20 -2.13 28.09 -37.29
C ASN A 20 -1.15 29.16 -36.75
N PRO A 21 -1.65 30.23 -36.08
CA PRO A 21 -0.80 31.13 -35.28
C PRO A 21 -0.40 30.46 -33.95
N PRO A 22 0.65 30.95 -33.26
CA PRO A 22 0.91 30.57 -31.87
C PRO A 22 -0.21 31.11 -30.94
N PRO A 23 -0.54 30.41 -29.85
CA PRO A 23 -1.49 30.90 -28.85
C PRO A 23 -0.89 32.02 -27.98
N ASP A 24 -1.75 32.92 -27.49
CA ASP A 24 -1.41 33.90 -26.46
C ASP A 24 -1.11 33.24 -25.10
N PRO A 25 -0.34 33.90 -24.22
CA PRO A 25 0.00 33.36 -22.91
C PRO A 25 -1.20 33.34 -21.96
N GLU A 26 -1.54 32.15 -21.45
CA GLU A 26 -2.60 31.98 -20.44
C GLU A 26 -2.27 32.70 -19.11
N PRO A 27 -3.29 33.19 -18.38
CA PRO A 27 -3.10 33.81 -17.07
C PRO A 27 -2.60 32.78 -16.04
N LYS A 28 -1.82 33.24 -15.07
CA LYS A 28 -1.34 32.39 -13.96
C LYS A 28 -2.52 31.87 -13.14
N PRO A 29 -2.47 30.62 -12.63
CA PRO A 29 -3.46 30.11 -11.70
C PRO A 29 -3.54 31.01 -10.46
N GLN A 30 -4.77 31.34 -10.04
CA GLN A 30 -5.04 31.85 -8.71
C GLN A 30 -5.23 30.65 -7.78
N GLU A 31 -4.57 30.68 -6.62
CA GLU A 31 -4.80 29.69 -5.56
C GLU A 31 -6.15 30.00 -4.90
N TYR A 32 -7.10 29.08 -5.01
CA TYR A 32 -8.34 29.06 -4.25
C TYR A 32 -8.23 27.95 -3.20
N THR A 33 -8.54 28.26 -1.94
CA THR A 33 -8.46 27.29 -0.84
C THR A 33 -9.57 26.25 -0.93
N GLU A 34 -9.28 25.03 -0.46
CA GLU A 34 -10.18 23.87 -0.63
C GLU A 34 -11.55 24.04 0.09
N GLU A 35 -11.60 24.94 1.08
CA GLU A 35 -12.78 25.27 1.89
C GLU A 35 -13.91 25.90 1.06
N GLU A 36 -13.62 26.74 0.06
CA GLU A 36 -14.65 27.42 -0.75
C GLU A 36 -15.44 26.47 -1.67
N ARG A 37 -15.00 25.21 -1.84
CA ARG A 37 -15.73 24.19 -2.61
C ARG A 37 -16.73 23.36 -1.80
N LEU A 38 -16.67 23.42 -0.46
CA LEU A 38 -17.49 22.58 0.41
C LEU A 38 -18.83 23.22 0.80
N SER A 39 -18.99 24.53 0.61
CA SER A 39 -20.14 25.31 1.08
C SER A 39 -21.34 25.37 0.13
N SER A 40 -21.25 24.81 -1.08
CA SER A 40 -22.26 24.96 -2.14
C SER A 40 -23.16 23.73 -2.38
N LEU A 41 -23.16 22.76 -1.44
CA LEU A 41 -23.94 21.52 -1.51
C LEU A 41 -24.85 21.32 -0.29
N THR A 42 -25.85 22.20 -0.14
CA THR A 42 -27.00 22.04 0.76
C THR A 42 -28.30 22.40 0.01
N LEU A 43 -29.47 22.10 0.60
CA LEU A 43 -30.82 21.97 -0.01
C LEU A 43 -31.04 20.59 -0.69
N GLU A 44 -32.15 19.87 -0.48
CA GLU A 44 -33.33 20.09 0.37
C GLU A 44 -33.91 18.72 0.82
N ASP A 45 -34.50 18.62 2.02
CA ASP A 45 -35.09 17.37 2.54
C ASP A 45 -36.52 17.12 1.99
N SER A 46 -36.87 15.85 1.77
CA SER A 46 -38.21 15.38 1.36
C SER A 46 -38.33 13.86 1.55
N GLY A 47 -38.75 13.43 2.74
CA GLY A 47 -38.72 12.02 3.17
C GLY A 47 -39.93 11.12 2.84
N ASN A 48 -39.97 9.98 3.55
CA ASN A 48 -40.84 8.79 3.39
C ASN A 48 -40.51 7.89 2.17
N ALA A 49 -40.44 6.55 2.26
CA ALA A 49 -40.93 5.66 3.33
C ALA A 49 -40.19 4.30 3.46
N ALA A 50 -40.37 3.67 4.63
CA ALA A 50 -40.56 2.22 4.82
C ALA A 50 -39.51 1.20 4.32
N GLY A 51 -38.38 1.11 5.05
CA GLY A 51 -37.97 -0.12 5.74
C GLY A 51 -37.79 -1.44 4.97
N SER A 52 -36.53 -1.87 4.86
CA SER A 52 -36.14 -3.28 4.74
C SER A 52 -34.80 -3.52 5.44
N ARG A 53 -34.60 -4.70 6.03
CA ARG A 53 -33.46 -5.00 6.91
C ARG A 53 -32.36 -5.73 6.12
N PRO A 54 -31.12 -5.21 6.03
CA PRO A 54 -30.03 -5.86 5.32
C PRO A 54 -29.57 -7.16 6.03
N PRO A 55 -28.92 -8.09 5.30
CA PRO A 55 -28.34 -9.29 5.88
C PRO A 55 -27.16 -8.97 6.82
N ALA A 56 -26.81 -9.94 7.69
CA ALA A 56 -25.82 -9.73 8.74
C ALA A 56 -24.41 -9.43 8.20
N SER A 57 -23.86 -8.29 8.60
CA SER A 57 -22.48 -7.88 8.30
C SER A 57 -21.47 -8.59 9.20
N ASN A 58 -20.35 -9.04 8.64
CA ASN A 58 -19.17 -9.35 9.43
C ASN A 58 -18.61 -8.04 10.03
N GLY A 59 -18.62 -7.91 11.36
CA GLY A 59 -17.81 -6.94 12.10
C GLY A 59 -18.22 -5.46 12.09
N SER A 60 -19.32 -5.05 11.46
CA SER A 60 -19.73 -3.63 11.50
C SER A 60 -20.13 -3.19 12.91
N LEU A 61 -19.58 -2.06 13.36
CA LEU A 61 -20.07 -1.32 14.53
C LEU A 61 -21.40 -0.61 14.22
N SER A 62 -22.11 -0.18 15.27
CA SER A 62 -23.32 0.65 15.18
C SER A 62 -23.06 2.01 14.53
N ALA A 63 -24.10 2.58 13.91
CA ALA A 63 -24.06 3.93 13.33
C ALA A 63 -23.64 5.01 14.34
N ASP A 64 -24.01 4.82 15.62
CA ASP A 64 -23.69 5.67 16.77
C ASP A 64 -22.17 5.92 16.99
N PHE A 65 -21.30 5.11 16.38
CA PHE A 65 -19.85 5.31 16.41
C PHE A 65 -19.38 6.38 15.40
N TYR A 66 -20.20 6.68 14.38
CA TYR A 66 -19.88 7.54 13.25
C TYR A 66 -20.69 8.85 13.22
N SER A 67 -21.83 8.90 13.91
CA SER A 67 -22.48 10.17 14.24
C SER A 67 -21.54 11.04 15.09
N GLY A 68 -21.07 12.15 14.52
CA GLY A 68 -20.58 13.27 15.31
C GLY A 68 -21.75 14.15 15.70
N ASP A 69 -21.84 14.56 16.96
CA ASP A 69 -22.67 15.69 17.33
C ASP A 69 -22.15 16.94 16.60
N GLU A 70 -23.04 17.65 15.92
CA GLU A 70 -22.77 19.02 15.46
C GLU A 70 -22.77 19.91 16.71
N ILE A 71 -21.62 20.51 17.03
CA ILE A 71 -21.48 21.43 18.15
C ILE A 71 -21.54 22.85 17.58
N GLU A 72 -22.57 23.59 17.97
CA GLU A 72 -22.73 25.01 17.64
C GLU A 72 -21.58 25.84 18.24
N GLU A 73 -21.06 26.81 17.49
CA GLU A 73 -20.01 27.71 17.96
C GLU A 73 -20.59 28.82 18.85
N GLU A 74 -20.38 28.78 20.17
CA GLU A 74 -20.60 29.93 21.05
C GLU A 74 -19.36 30.86 21.07
N GLU A 75 -19.58 32.16 20.79
CA GLU A 75 -18.54 33.19 20.95
C GLU A 75 -18.17 33.43 22.44
N PRO A 76 -16.91 33.78 22.75
CA PRO A 76 -16.46 33.97 24.13
C PRO A 76 -16.93 35.31 24.74
N ALA A 77 -17.86 35.24 25.68
CA ALA A 77 -18.23 36.40 26.52
C ALA A 77 -17.12 36.76 27.54
N ALA A 78 -17.05 38.05 27.92
CA ALA A 78 -15.96 38.61 28.72
C ALA A 78 -16.07 38.33 30.25
N ALA A 79 -14.94 38.48 30.95
CA ALA A 79 -14.76 38.08 32.35
C ALA A 79 -15.27 39.09 33.41
N SER A 80 -15.58 38.57 34.61
CA SER A 80 -15.66 39.33 35.87
C SER A 80 -15.41 38.43 37.10
N ASP A 81 -14.76 38.96 38.14
CA ASP A 81 -14.47 38.28 39.41
C ASP A 81 -15.72 37.87 40.21
N SER A 82 -15.62 36.77 40.98
CA SER A 82 -15.80 36.80 42.45
C SER A 82 -15.32 35.51 43.15
N VAL A 83 -15.15 35.59 44.48
CA VAL A 83 -14.42 34.68 45.38
C VAL A 83 -15.32 33.69 46.16
N ASP A 84 -14.71 32.96 47.11
CA ASP A 84 -15.28 32.19 48.24
C ASP A 84 -15.74 30.73 47.90
N GLU A 85 -15.17 29.67 48.50
CA GLU A 85 -15.32 29.12 49.89
C GLU A 85 -16.65 28.33 50.10
N VAL A 86 -16.75 27.18 50.81
CA VAL A 86 -15.78 26.33 51.54
C VAL A 86 -16.36 24.90 51.80
N GLU A 87 -15.50 23.90 52.07
CA GLU A 87 -15.81 22.58 52.72
C GLU A 87 -16.84 21.62 52.09
N ARG A 88 -17.15 20.42 52.65
CA ARG A 88 -16.36 19.20 53.04
C ARG A 88 -17.38 18.05 53.34
N ALA A 89 -16.87 16.82 53.50
CA ALA A 89 -17.58 15.58 53.90
C ALA A 89 -18.59 15.04 52.86
N ALA A 90 -18.63 13.76 52.49
CA ALA A 90 -18.39 12.46 53.15
C ALA A 90 -19.58 11.92 53.98
N GLY A 91 -20.06 10.74 53.62
CA GLY A 91 -21.13 10.01 54.31
C GLY A 91 -21.58 8.75 53.54
N ASP A 92 -21.34 7.57 54.10
CA ASP A 92 -21.83 6.29 53.57
C ASP A 92 -23.35 6.12 53.71
N ALA A 93 -23.99 5.31 52.85
CA ALA A 93 -24.40 3.95 53.25
C ALA A 93 -25.39 3.23 52.29
N ARG A 94 -24.99 2.02 51.87
CA ARG A 94 -25.78 0.77 51.83
C ARG A 94 -27.22 0.76 51.26
N ALA A 95 -27.29 0.21 50.04
CA ALA A 95 -27.95 -1.06 49.72
C ALA A 95 -29.49 -1.25 49.89
N SER A 96 -30.10 -1.71 48.80
CA SER A 96 -31.00 -2.87 48.82
C SER A 96 -30.84 -3.69 47.52
N SER A 97 -31.06 -5.00 47.57
CA SER A 97 -30.96 -5.87 46.39
C SER A 97 -31.94 -7.05 46.46
N SER A 98 -32.64 -7.33 45.36
CA SER A 98 -33.62 -8.40 45.24
C SER A 98 -33.98 -8.68 43.78
N HIS A 99 -34.09 -9.91 43.28
CA HIS A 99 -33.64 -11.21 43.84
C HIS A 99 -33.70 -12.29 42.74
N GLY A 100 -32.88 -13.35 42.82
CA GLY A 100 -32.96 -14.55 41.97
C GLY A 100 -32.16 -14.50 40.65
N GLY A 101 -31.25 -15.43 40.33
CA GLY A 101 -30.56 -16.44 41.18
C GLY A 101 -30.74 -17.91 40.75
N VAL A 102 -29.80 -18.78 41.20
CA VAL A 102 -29.83 -20.27 41.13
C VAL A 102 -29.62 -20.83 39.69
N ALA A 103 -28.82 -21.85 39.35
CA ALA A 103 -28.08 -22.97 40.02
C ALA A 103 -26.90 -23.43 39.10
N TRP A 104 -25.95 -24.32 39.43
CA TRP A 104 -25.26 -24.73 40.67
C TRP A 104 -24.14 -25.76 40.32
N ARG A 105 -22.85 -25.41 40.46
CA ARG A 105 -21.70 -26.21 40.98
C ARG A 105 -20.36 -25.75 40.36
N GLU A 106 -19.26 -25.52 41.08
CA GLU A 106 -18.66 -26.11 42.32
C GLU A 106 -17.94 -27.46 42.14
N ASN A 107 -16.62 -27.38 42.01
CA ASN A 107 -15.61 -27.98 42.91
C ASN A 107 -14.19 -27.61 42.38
N SER A 108 -13.16 -27.40 43.19
CA SER A 108 -13.05 -27.15 44.65
C SER A 108 -11.62 -26.68 44.95
N GLU A 109 -11.44 -25.77 45.91
CA GLU A 109 -10.14 -25.14 46.23
C GLU A 109 -9.22 -26.00 47.12
N GLN A 110 -7.90 -25.74 47.08
CA GLN A 110 -6.99 -25.89 48.22
C GLN A 110 -5.72 -25.03 48.01
N ASP A 111 -5.23 -24.38 49.05
CA ASP A 111 -4.06 -23.47 49.06
C ASP A 111 -2.68 -24.16 48.87
N GLY A 112 -1.65 -23.35 48.56
CA GLY A 112 -0.25 -23.79 48.64
C GLY A 112 0.81 -22.76 48.17
N ASP A 113 1.38 -22.03 49.13
CA ASP A 113 2.69 -21.34 49.16
C ASP A 113 3.32 -20.71 47.89
N ALA A 114 3.69 -19.43 48.01
CA ALA A 114 4.71 -18.78 47.18
C ALA A 114 6.09 -18.82 47.87
N PRO A 115 7.19 -19.00 47.11
CA PRO A 115 8.44 -18.29 47.41
C PRO A 115 9.03 -17.68 46.09
N PRO A 116 10.28 -17.16 45.98
CA PRO A 116 10.45 -15.74 45.62
C PRO A 116 11.29 -15.47 44.35
N SER A 117 11.28 -14.22 43.90
CA SER A 117 12.11 -13.70 42.80
C SER A 117 13.62 -13.74 43.12
N PRO A 118 14.49 -14.14 42.17
CA PRO A 118 15.93 -13.90 42.25
C PRO A 118 16.34 -12.61 41.52
N SER A 119 17.00 -11.69 42.24
CA SER A 119 17.74 -10.58 41.63
C SER A 119 19.24 -10.84 41.64
N SER A 120 19.86 -10.97 40.47
CA SER A 120 21.32 -10.83 40.25
C SER A 120 21.51 -10.52 38.76
N SER A 121 22.12 -9.41 38.32
CA SER A 121 23.49 -8.91 38.59
C SER A 121 24.58 -9.81 37.99
N GLY A 122 25.44 -9.23 37.15
CA GLY A 122 26.46 -9.98 36.40
C GLY A 122 26.98 -9.29 35.12
N TYR A 123 27.59 -8.11 35.24
CA TYR A 123 28.44 -7.59 34.14
C TYR A 123 29.80 -8.29 34.18
N ALA A 124 30.07 -9.15 33.19
CA ALA A 124 31.40 -9.67 32.90
C ALA A 124 31.54 -9.79 31.37
N GLY A 125 32.52 -9.09 30.78
CA GLY A 125 32.71 -9.07 29.33
C GLY A 125 33.99 -9.80 28.92
N GLU A 126 33.87 -10.83 28.11
CA GLU A 126 35.03 -11.49 27.46
C GLU A 126 34.88 -11.58 25.93
N ARG A 127 35.56 -10.63 25.28
CA ARG A 127 36.48 -10.83 24.14
C ARG A 127 36.19 -12.02 23.19
N GLY A 128 35.29 -11.78 22.25
CA GLY A 128 35.34 -12.16 20.84
C GLY A 128 35.97 -13.51 20.42
N SER A 129 35.12 -14.38 19.85
CA SER A 129 35.53 -15.43 18.91
C SER A 129 34.84 -15.19 17.57
N SER A 130 35.62 -15.03 16.50
CA SER A 130 35.11 -14.79 15.14
C SER A 130 34.83 -16.12 14.44
N GLY A 131 33.62 -16.63 14.60
CA GLY A 131 33.10 -17.77 13.82
C GLY A 131 32.08 -17.29 12.78
N GLU A 132 32.33 -17.58 11.51
CA GLU A 132 31.38 -17.32 10.42
C GLU A 132 30.28 -18.39 10.43
N SER A 133 29.30 -18.24 11.34
CA SER A 133 28.08 -19.05 11.31
C SER A 133 27.19 -18.56 10.17
N GLY A 134 27.35 -19.17 8.99
CA GLY A 134 26.48 -18.93 7.84
C GLY A 134 25.01 -19.12 8.22
N VAL A 135 24.21 -18.05 8.08
CA VAL A 135 22.76 -18.11 8.31
C VAL A 135 22.10 -18.68 7.06
N GLU A 136 22.13 -20.01 6.93
CA GLU A 136 21.36 -20.74 5.93
C GLU A 136 19.88 -20.37 6.04
N GLU A 137 19.22 -20.24 4.90
CA GLU A 137 17.83 -19.82 4.83
C GLU A 137 16.93 -21.03 5.02
N VAL A 138 16.00 -20.95 5.98
CA VAL A 138 14.83 -21.83 5.98
C VAL A 138 14.02 -21.46 4.74
N ASP A 139 13.71 -22.45 3.90
CA ASP A 139 13.09 -22.23 2.60
C ASP A 139 11.62 -21.80 2.72
N ASP A 140 11.42 -20.48 2.62
CA ASP A 140 10.14 -19.77 2.59
C ASP A 140 9.55 -19.73 1.14
N GLY A 141 10.11 -20.52 0.21
CA GLY A 141 9.86 -20.42 -1.24
C GLY A 141 9.11 -21.59 -1.89
N GLY A 142 8.84 -22.68 -1.17
CA GLY A 142 8.21 -23.88 -1.72
C GLY A 142 6.67 -23.88 -1.78
N ALA A 143 6.01 -22.90 -1.19
CA ALA A 143 4.54 -22.84 -1.07
C ALA A 143 3.90 -21.96 -2.16
N SER A 144 2.78 -22.42 -2.72
CA SER A 144 1.99 -21.68 -3.73
C SER A 144 1.37 -20.40 -3.12
N PRO A 145 0.98 -19.41 -3.95
CA PRO A 145 0.35 -18.17 -3.45
C PRO A 145 -0.86 -18.43 -2.55
N ASP A 146 -1.65 -19.46 -2.84
CA ASP A 146 -2.88 -19.79 -2.12
C ASP A 146 -2.64 -20.50 -0.77
N ALA A 147 -1.46 -21.09 -0.55
CA ALA A 147 -1.14 -21.83 0.67
C ALA A 147 -0.93 -20.91 1.90
N TRP A 148 -0.59 -19.65 1.68
CA TRP A 148 -0.37 -18.63 2.73
C TRP A 148 -1.67 -18.01 3.26
N SER A 149 -2.83 -18.59 2.92
CA SER A 149 -4.16 -18.17 3.41
C SER A 149 -4.39 -18.50 4.89
N HIS A 150 -3.52 -19.32 5.51
CA HIS A 150 -3.56 -19.57 6.95
C HIS A 150 -3.03 -18.37 7.75
N GLY A 151 -3.80 -17.94 8.76
CA GLY A 151 -3.40 -16.87 9.67
C GLY A 151 -2.17 -17.22 10.52
N LYS A 152 -1.61 -16.22 11.20
CA LYS A 152 -0.32 -16.24 11.92
C LYS A 152 0.13 -17.62 12.40
N GLU A 153 1.10 -18.20 11.69
CA GLU A 153 1.88 -19.30 12.23
C GLU A 153 2.72 -18.83 13.43
N HIS A 154 2.94 -19.74 14.39
CA HIS A 154 3.74 -19.50 15.60
C HIS A 154 3.16 -18.48 16.61
N LEU A 155 1.85 -18.56 16.90
CA LEU A 155 1.20 -17.86 18.03
C LEU A 155 1.83 -18.13 19.41
N ASP A 156 2.72 -19.13 19.53
CA ASP A 156 3.43 -19.40 20.78
C ASP A 156 4.80 -18.68 20.93
N GLU A 157 5.32 -18.04 19.88
CA GLU A 157 6.63 -17.36 19.93
C GLU A 157 6.60 -16.06 20.76
N ASP A 158 7.70 -15.82 21.48
CA ASP A 158 7.99 -14.63 22.28
C ASP A 158 9.34 -14.00 21.89
N ASP A 159 9.78 -12.94 22.57
CA ASP A 159 11.06 -12.29 22.26
C ASP A 159 12.28 -13.12 22.73
N ALA A 160 12.10 -14.15 23.57
CA ALA A 160 13.16 -15.07 23.97
C ALA A 160 13.39 -16.20 22.93
N SER A 161 12.37 -16.51 22.13
CA SER A 161 12.32 -17.63 21.20
C SER A 161 13.40 -17.54 20.10
N VAL A 162 14.19 -18.62 19.96
CA VAL A 162 15.32 -18.68 19.01
C VAL A 162 14.87 -18.64 17.56
N SER A 163 13.69 -19.21 17.23
CA SER A 163 13.08 -19.14 15.92
C SER A 163 12.63 -17.71 15.56
N TRP A 164 12.00 -17.02 16.51
CA TRP A 164 11.63 -15.61 16.40
C TRP A 164 12.87 -14.73 16.14
N ARG A 165 13.91 -14.86 16.98
CA ARG A 165 15.19 -14.12 16.86
C ARG A 165 15.97 -14.40 15.55
N LYS A 166 15.66 -15.48 14.83
CA LYS A 166 16.26 -15.79 13.52
C LYS A 166 15.57 -15.09 12.34
N ARG A 167 14.38 -14.50 12.52
CA ARG A 167 13.66 -13.83 11.42
C ARG A 167 14.40 -12.55 11.00
N LYS A 168 14.78 -12.43 9.72
CA LYS A 168 15.58 -11.30 9.20
C LYS A 168 14.84 -9.94 9.21
N LYS A 169 13.53 -9.91 9.50
CA LYS A 169 12.66 -8.72 9.41
C LYS A 169 11.35 -8.87 10.20
N HIS A 170 11.20 -8.07 11.25
CA HIS A 170 9.97 -7.93 12.04
C HIS A 170 9.26 -6.61 11.74
N PHE A 171 7.95 -6.58 11.96
CA PHE A 171 7.12 -5.38 11.98
C PHE A 171 6.23 -5.42 13.22
N PHE A 172 6.08 -4.26 13.86
CA PHE A 172 5.25 -4.04 15.04
C PHE A 172 4.40 -2.79 14.84
N VAL A 173 3.19 -2.81 15.37
CA VAL A 173 2.31 -1.69 15.60
C VAL A 173 1.97 -1.70 17.09
N LEU A 174 2.09 -0.55 17.76
CA LEU A 174 1.84 -0.40 19.18
C LEU A 174 1.26 0.98 19.50
N SER A 175 0.50 1.10 20.59
CA SER A 175 -0.04 2.39 21.03
C SER A 175 1.06 3.28 21.63
N HIS A 176 0.79 4.58 21.73
CA HIS A 176 1.65 5.51 22.48
C HIS A 176 1.83 5.12 23.96
N SER A 177 0.94 4.27 24.51
CA SER A 177 1.01 3.66 25.85
C SER A 177 1.76 2.32 25.89
N GLY A 178 2.38 1.89 24.79
CA GLY A 178 3.23 0.71 24.69
C GLY A 178 2.48 -0.61 24.51
N LYS A 179 1.14 -0.59 24.40
CA LYS A 179 0.35 -1.79 24.11
C LYS A 179 0.64 -2.27 22.67
N PRO A 180 0.96 -3.54 22.44
CA PRO A 180 0.99 -4.10 21.09
C PRO A 180 -0.41 -4.08 20.47
N ILE A 181 -0.47 -3.77 19.18
CA ILE A 181 -1.68 -3.75 18.33
C ILE A 181 -1.56 -4.80 17.21
N TYR A 182 -0.36 -4.94 16.63
CA TYR A 182 -0.02 -5.97 15.65
C TYR A 182 1.47 -6.32 15.72
N SER A 183 1.83 -7.60 15.64
CA SER A 183 3.17 -8.13 15.39
C SER A 183 3.13 -9.13 14.24
N ARG A 184 4.10 -9.04 13.32
CA ARG A 184 4.20 -10.01 12.20
C ARG A 184 4.48 -11.45 12.67
N TYR A 185 5.24 -11.60 13.75
CA TYR A 185 5.70 -12.90 14.26
C TYR A 185 5.63 -12.93 15.79
N GLY A 186 5.23 -14.07 16.36
CA GLY A 186 4.94 -14.20 17.79
C GLY A 186 3.63 -13.51 18.21
N ASP A 187 3.19 -13.81 19.43
CA ASP A 187 1.95 -13.29 20.00
C ASP A 187 2.14 -11.91 20.64
N GLU A 188 1.17 -11.01 20.41
CA GLU A 188 1.11 -9.67 20.96
C GLU A 188 1.24 -9.65 22.49
N HIS A 189 0.53 -10.52 23.21
CA HIS A 189 0.50 -10.49 24.66
C HIS A 189 1.86 -10.92 25.27
N LYS A 190 2.51 -11.95 24.71
CA LYS A 190 3.89 -12.34 25.05
C LYS A 190 4.89 -11.22 24.70
N LEU A 191 4.69 -10.54 23.58
CA LEU A 191 5.56 -9.44 23.10
C LEU A 191 5.28 -8.06 23.74
N ALA A 192 4.42 -7.98 24.76
CA ALA A 192 4.08 -6.72 25.43
C ALA A 192 5.30 -6.05 26.11
N GLY A 193 6.19 -6.82 26.75
CA GLY A 193 7.41 -6.29 27.37
C GLY A 193 8.41 -5.72 26.35
N PHE A 194 8.53 -6.37 25.19
CA PHE A 194 9.32 -5.89 24.06
C PHE A 194 8.72 -4.60 23.47
N SER A 195 7.39 -4.55 23.32
CA SER A 195 6.64 -3.39 22.82
C SER A 195 6.75 -2.17 23.74
N ALA A 196 6.70 -2.36 25.06
CA ALA A 196 6.96 -1.32 26.04
C ALA A 196 8.41 -0.80 25.96
N THR A 197 9.39 -1.67 25.68
CA THR A 197 10.79 -1.27 25.47
C THR A 197 10.95 -0.40 24.20
N LEU A 198 10.25 -0.73 23.11
CA LEU A 198 10.21 0.10 21.91
C LEU A 198 9.56 1.47 22.15
N GLN A 199 8.47 1.52 22.93
CA GLN A 199 7.83 2.77 23.34
C GLN A 199 8.75 3.64 24.20
N ALA A 200 9.49 3.05 25.13
CA ALA A 200 10.41 3.78 26.00
C ALA A 200 11.55 4.46 25.22
N ILE A 201 12.05 3.82 24.16
CA ILE A 201 13.05 4.41 23.24
C ILE A 201 12.48 5.64 22.52
N ILE A 202 11.23 5.58 22.07
CA ILE A 202 10.55 6.71 21.42
C ILE A 202 10.37 7.86 22.43
N SER A 203 9.77 7.59 23.58
CA SER A 203 9.49 8.59 24.61
C SER A 203 10.77 9.27 25.15
N PHE A 204 11.87 8.55 25.31
CA PHE A 204 13.15 9.13 25.74
C PHE A 204 13.67 10.21 24.78
N VAL A 205 13.52 10.00 23.47
CA VAL A 205 13.94 10.97 22.44
C VAL A 205 12.94 12.11 22.33
N GLU A 206 11.64 11.83 22.42
CA GLU A 206 10.58 12.86 22.41
C GLU A 206 10.69 13.82 23.61
N ASN A 207 11.00 13.29 24.80
CA ASN A 207 11.30 14.09 26.00
C ASN A 207 12.56 14.97 25.85
N SER A 208 13.41 14.69 24.86
CA SER A 208 14.59 15.50 24.51
C SER A 208 14.30 16.56 23.44
N GLY A 209 13.06 16.65 22.94
CA GLY A 209 12.64 17.61 21.91
C GLY A 209 12.96 17.20 20.46
N ASP A 210 13.42 15.98 20.21
CA ASP A 210 13.63 15.41 18.86
C ASP A 210 12.71 14.20 18.62
N ARG A 211 12.73 13.60 17.43
CA ARG A 211 11.96 12.39 17.12
C ARG A 211 12.85 11.32 16.52
N VAL A 212 12.86 10.15 17.16
CA VAL A 212 13.63 8.99 16.71
C VAL A 212 13.19 8.57 15.30
N LYS A 213 14.17 8.42 14.38
CA LYS A 213 13.94 7.99 13.00
C LYS A 213 14.33 6.53 12.81
N PHE A 214 15.56 6.21 13.19
CA PHE A 214 16.05 4.84 13.27
C PHE A 214 17.22 4.72 14.25
N VAL A 215 17.45 3.51 14.74
CA VAL A 215 18.66 3.08 15.45
C VAL A 215 19.35 1.99 14.62
N ARG A 216 20.69 1.94 14.65
CA ARG A 216 21.48 0.90 13.96
C ARG A 216 22.34 0.15 14.96
N ALA A 217 22.21 -1.18 14.98
CA ALA A 217 22.90 -2.08 15.88
C ALA A 217 23.57 -3.20 15.07
N GLY A 218 24.83 -2.98 14.68
CA GLY A 218 25.53 -3.82 13.70
C GLY A 218 24.76 -3.87 12.38
N ASN A 219 24.39 -5.07 11.95
CA ASN A 219 23.64 -5.31 10.71
C ASN A 219 22.13 -4.99 10.85
N HIS A 220 21.60 -4.80 12.06
CA HIS A 220 20.20 -4.48 12.28
C HIS A 220 19.94 -2.97 12.21
N GLN A 221 18.84 -2.60 11.57
CA GLN A 221 18.27 -1.26 11.59
C GLN A 221 16.85 -1.34 12.18
N VAL A 222 16.62 -0.62 13.28
CA VAL A 222 15.31 -0.42 13.90
C VAL A 222 14.76 0.90 13.39
N VAL A 223 13.73 0.87 12.55
CA VAL A 223 13.10 2.05 11.94
C VAL A 223 11.79 2.36 12.65
N PHE A 224 11.58 3.62 13.00
CA PHE A 224 10.39 4.09 13.73
C PHE A 224 9.52 5.01 12.87
N LEU A 225 8.21 4.91 13.05
CA LEU A 225 7.21 5.78 12.42
C LEU A 225 6.09 6.10 13.43
N VAL A 226 6.08 7.32 13.95
CA VAL A 226 5.05 7.83 14.87
C VAL A 226 3.91 8.49 14.08
N LYS A 227 2.66 8.11 14.39
CA LYS A 227 1.42 8.56 13.73
C LYS A 227 0.36 8.95 14.76
N GLY A 228 0.63 10.02 15.52
CA GLY A 228 -0.21 10.39 16.66
C GLY A 228 -0.18 9.27 17.71
N PRO A 229 -1.33 8.73 18.16
CA PRO A 229 -1.36 7.68 19.18
C PRO A 229 -0.90 6.30 18.71
N ILE A 230 -0.61 6.11 17.42
CA ILE A 230 -0.20 4.82 16.83
C ILE A 230 1.28 4.90 16.43
N TYR A 231 2.11 4.01 16.97
CA TYR A 231 3.54 3.91 16.73
C TYR A 231 3.81 2.62 15.92
N LEU A 232 4.56 2.72 14.82
CA LEU A 232 4.94 1.57 13.99
C LEU A 232 6.46 1.42 13.96
N VAL A 233 6.95 0.18 14.05
CA VAL A 233 8.38 -0.14 14.13
C VAL A 233 8.73 -1.30 13.20
N CYS A 234 9.80 -1.17 12.42
CA CYS A 234 10.40 -2.27 11.66
C CYS A 234 11.80 -2.57 12.20
N ILE A 235 12.10 -3.83 12.49
CA ILE A 235 13.45 -4.29 12.84
C ILE A 235 13.94 -5.17 11.70
N SER A 236 15.03 -4.79 11.01
CA SER A 236 15.52 -5.56 9.86
C SER A 236 17.02 -5.61 9.71
N CYS A 237 17.53 -6.75 9.23
CA CYS A 237 18.91 -6.94 8.75
C CYS A 237 18.96 -7.30 7.25
N THR A 238 17.92 -6.96 6.48
CA THR A 238 17.81 -7.23 5.02
C THR A 238 18.58 -6.26 4.11
N GLU A 239 19.35 -5.34 4.68
CA GLU A 239 20.05 -4.24 3.99
C GLU A 239 19.18 -3.26 3.19
N GLU A 240 17.86 -3.29 3.37
CA GLU A 240 16.95 -2.33 2.73
C GLU A 240 17.23 -0.88 3.21
N PRO A 241 17.22 0.12 2.32
CA PRO A 241 17.49 1.50 2.70
C PRO A 241 16.40 2.06 3.63
N TYR A 242 16.77 3.00 4.51
CA TYR A 242 15.84 3.64 5.46
C TYR A 242 14.53 4.10 4.81
N GLY A 243 14.59 4.71 3.62
CA GLY A 243 13.41 5.15 2.88
C GLY A 243 12.44 4.03 2.51
N ALA A 244 12.94 2.85 2.12
CA ALA A 244 12.11 1.70 1.77
C ALA A 244 11.45 1.10 3.02
N LEU A 245 12.22 0.85 4.09
CA LEU A 245 11.68 0.35 5.36
C LEU A 245 10.66 1.32 5.99
N ARG A 246 10.89 2.64 5.86
CA ARG A 246 9.93 3.67 6.28
C ARG A 246 8.67 3.68 5.39
N GLY A 247 8.81 3.53 4.07
CA GLY A 247 7.67 3.45 3.15
C GLY A 247 6.78 2.22 3.41
N GLN A 248 7.39 1.10 3.79
CA GLN A 248 6.67 -0.11 4.21
C GLN A 248 5.87 0.10 5.50
N LEU A 249 6.39 0.85 6.46
CA LEU A 249 5.64 1.26 7.65
C LEU A 249 4.49 2.22 7.31
N GLU A 250 4.69 3.14 6.35
CA GLU A 250 3.60 4.01 5.84
C GLU A 250 2.49 3.18 5.16
N LEU A 251 2.84 2.13 4.40
CA LEU A 251 1.86 1.22 3.79
C LEU A 251 1.12 0.35 4.82
N ILE A 252 1.80 -0.16 5.86
CA ILE A 252 1.11 -0.86 6.97
C ILE A 252 0.12 0.09 7.67
N TYR A 253 0.52 1.33 7.96
CA TYR A 253 -0.38 2.32 8.53
C TYR A 253 -1.55 2.65 7.57
N GLY A 254 -1.29 2.79 6.28
CA GLY A 254 -2.32 2.93 5.25
C GLY A 254 -3.31 1.76 5.23
N GLN A 255 -2.86 0.53 5.43
CA GLN A 255 -3.73 -0.65 5.51
C GLN A 255 -4.63 -0.64 6.75
N MET A 256 -4.10 -0.22 7.91
CA MET A 256 -4.91 0.00 9.11
C MET A 256 -5.97 1.08 8.87
N LEU A 257 -5.57 2.19 8.23
CA LEU A 257 -6.49 3.28 7.90
C LEU A 257 -7.58 2.81 6.92
N LEU A 258 -7.25 2.02 5.89
CA LEU A 258 -8.24 1.46 4.95
C LEU A 258 -9.35 0.66 5.66
N ILE A 259 -9.02 -0.02 6.76
CA ILE A 259 -9.96 -0.81 7.55
C ILE A 259 -10.77 0.06 8.52
N LEU A 260 -10.17 1.09 9.14
CA LEU A 260 -10.76 1.79 10.31
C LEU A 260 -10.97 3.31 10.20
N THR A 261 -10.47 3.97 9.15
CA THR A 261 -10.21 5.43 9.07
C THR A 261 -9.25 5.97 10.14
N LYS A 262 -8.81 7.22 9.96
CA LYS A 262 -7.99 7.98 10.92
C LYS A 262 -8.80 8.44 12.15
N SER A 263 -10.12 8.31 12.14
CA SER A 263 -10.97 8.64 13.30
C SER A 263 -10.63 7.80 14.54
N VAL A 264 -9.97 6.65 14.39
CA VAL A 264 -9.41 5.84 15.48
C VAL A 264 -8.47 6.62 16.42
N ASN A 265 -7.82 7.69 15.94
CA ASN A 265 -7.01 8.57 16.80
C ASN A 265 -7.88 9.22 17.90
N ARG A 266 -9.11 9.63 17.55
CA ARG A 266 -10.10 10.22 18.47
C ARG A 266 -10.52 9.26 19.58
N CYS A 267 -10.41 7.95 19.35
CA CYS A 267 -10.65 6.92 20.38
C CYS A 267 -9.55 6.91 21.45
N PHE A 268 -8.28 7.10 21.05
CA PHE A 268 -7.16 7.24 22.01
C PHE A 268 -7.16 8.60 22.71
N GLU A 269 -7.57 9.67 22.03
CA GLU A 269 -7.77 11.00 22.64
C GLU A 269 -8.85 10.97 23.73
N LYS A 270 -10.01 10.33 23.45
CA LYS A 270 -11.06 10.10 24.45
C LYS A 270 -10.66 9.08 25.54
N ASN A 271 -9.82 8.10 25.22
CA ASN A 271 -9.38 7.06 26.16
C ASN A 271 -7.94 6.56 25.84
N PRO A 272 -6.90 7.05 26.53
CA PRO A 272 -5.50 6.60 26.34
C PRO A 272 -5.24 5.11 26.65
N LYS A 273 -6.20 4.40 27.24
CA LYS A 273 -6.17 2.95 27.50
C LYS A 273 -6.98 2.15 26.48
N PHE A 274 -7.53 2.79 25.44
CA PHE A 274 -8.30 2.16 24.38
C PHE A 274 -7.55 0.95 23.78
N ASP A 275 -8.32 -0.03 23.31
CA ASP A 275 -7.80 -1.26 22.74
C ASP A 275 -8.39 -1.47 21.35
N MET A 276 -7.56 -1.28 20.33
CA MET A 276 -7.97 -1.39 18.94
C MET A 276 -7.63 -2.76 18.30
N THR A 277 -7.06 -3.70 19.07
CA THR A 277 -6.79 -5.07 18.59
C THR A 277 -8.08 -5.74 18.10
N THR A 278 -9.17 -5.56 18.84
CA THR A 278 -10.52 -6.06 18.52
C THR A 278 -11.08 -5.50 17.22
N LEU A 279 -10.70 -4.28 16.84
CA LEU A 279 -11.13 -3.65 15.58
C LEU A 279 -10.38 -4.18 14.35
N LEU A 280 -9.20 -4.79 14.54
CA LEU A 280 -8.41 -5.43 13.49
C LEU A 280 -8.54 -6.97 13.50
N GLY A 281 -9.41 -7.53 14.35
CA GLY A 281 -9.60 -8.97 14.48
C GLY A 281 -9.97 -9.64 13.15
N GLY A 282 -9.21 -10.68 12.77
CA GLY A 282 -9.41 -11.41 11.51
C GLY A 282 -8.77 -10.77 10.28
N THR A 283 -8.07 -9.64 10.41
CA THR A 283 -7.38 -8.96 9.29
C THR A 283 -5.92 -9.39 9.10
N ASP A 284 -5.44 -10.37 9.87
CA ASP A 284 -4.06 -10.89 9.83
C ASP A 284 -3.59 -11.32 8.44
N ALA A 285 -4.48 -11.91 7.63
CA ALA A 285 -4.18 -12.28 6.25
C ALA A 285 -3.88 -11.05 5.38
N VAL A 286 -4.62 -9.96 5.56
CA VAL A 286 -4.44 -8.69 4.83
C VAL A 286 -3.07 -8.07 5.14
N PHE A 287 -2.69 -8.02 6.43
CA PHE A 287 -1.37 -7.50 6.83
C PHE A 287 -0.24 -8.44 6.41
N SER A 288 -0.41 -9.75 6.53
CA SER A 288 0.62 -10.74 6.16
C SER A 288 0.89 -10.73 4.66
N SER A 289 -0.16 -10.65 3.84
CA SER A 289 -0.11 -10.50 2.38
C SER A 289 0.60 -9.19 1.97
N LEU A 290 0.23 -8.06 2.57
CA LEU A 290 0.87 -6.77 2.32
C LEU A 290 2.37 -6.82 2.64
N ILE A 291 2.74 -7.35 3.80
CA ILE A 291 4.14 -7.43 4.24
C ILE A 291 4.95 -8.41 3.38
N HIS A 292 4.32 -9.51 2.91
CA HIS A 292 4.94 -10.41 1.94
C HIS A 292 5.17 -9.70 0.59
N SER A 293 4.21 -8.87 0.13
CA SER A 293 4.31 -8.11 -1.12
C SER A 293 5.52 -7.17 -1.18
N PHE A 294 5.99 -6.65 -0.05
CA PHE A 294 7.21 -5.82 0.05
C PHE A 294 8.49 -6.51 -0.48
N SER A 295 8.45 -7.83 -0.66
CA SER A 295 9.57 -8.64 -1.17
C SER A 295 9.55 -8.85 -2.69
N TRP A 296 8.42 -8.62 -3.37
CA TRP A 296 8.24 -8.96 -4.78
C TRP A 296 7.44 -7.96 -5.63
N ASN A 297 6.67 -7.04 -5.03
CA ASN A 297 5.80 -6.11 -5.76
C ASN A 297 6.45 -4.70 -5.87
N PRO A 298 6.83 -4.22 -7.07
CA PRO A 298 7.44 -2.90 -7.24
C PRO A 298 6.57 -1.71 -6.81
N ALA A 299 5.25 -1.84 -6.83
CA ALA A 299 4.33 -0.78 -6.41
C ALA A 299 4.68 -0.24 -5.01
N THR A 300 5.13 -1.14 -4.12
CA THR A 300 5.44 -0.91 -2.69
C THR A 300 6.59 0.08 -2.45
N PHE A 301 7.40 0.40 -3.46
CA PHE A 301 8.45 1.42 -3.37
C PHE A 301 8.47 2.43 -4.52
N LEU A 302 7.74 2.17 -5.62
CA LEU A 302 7.62 3.10 -6.75
C LEU A 302 6.49 4.11 -6.60
N HIS A 303 5.54 3.89 -5.68
CA HIS A 303 4.28 4.65 -5.59
C HIS A 303 3.62 4.76 -6.97
N ALA A 304 3.35 3.60 -7.57
CA ALA A 304 2.82 3.45 -8.93
C ALA A 304 2.11 2.10 -9.05
N TYR A 305 1.10 1.99 -9.90
CA TYR A 305 0.41 0.71 -10.17
C TYR A 305 0.85 0.09 -11.51
N THR A 306 0.62 -1.20 -11.69
CA THR A 306 0.87 -1.90 -12.96
C THR A 306 -0.45 -2.14 -13.71
N CYS A 307 -0.41 -2.11 -15.04
CA CYS A 307 -1.57 -2.35 -15.90
C CYS A 307 -1.48 -3.70 -16.60
N LEU A 308 -2.62 -4.38 -16.76
CA LEU A 308 -2.69 -5.63 -17.51
C LEU A 308 -2.39 -5.36 -18.99
N PRO A 309 -1.40 -6.00 -19.65
CA PRO A 309 -1.03 -5.70 -21.04
C PRO A 309 -2.17 -5.99 -22.04
N LEU A 310 -2.85 -4.94 -22.52
CA LEU A 310 -4.01 -5.05 -23.41
C LEU A 310 -3.88 -4.11 -24.60
N ALA A 311 -4.52 -4.49 -25.71
CA ALA A 311 -4.63 -3.67 -26.90
C ALA A 311 -5.37 -2.34 -26.60
N TYR A 312 -4.98 -1.28 -27.30
CA TYR A 312 -5.49 0.07 -27.07
C TYR A 312 -7.02 0.15 -27.24
N ALA A 313 -7.58 -0.51 -28.25
CA ALA A 313 -9.03 -0.58 -28.48
C ALA A 313 -9.78 -1.23 -27.30
N THR A 314 -9.25 -2.32 -26.75
CA THR A 314 -9.83 -3.04 -25.59
C THR A 314 -9.84 -2.15 -24.35
N ARG A 315 -8.77 -1.39 -24.10
CA ARG A 315 -8.73 -0.41 -23.00
C ARG A 315 -9.74 0.71 -23.18
N LEU A 316 -9.84 1.29 -24.39
CA LEU A 316 -10.82 2.34 -24.69
C LEU A 316 -12.26 1.83 -24.50
N ALA A 317 -12.58 0.63 -24.99
CA ALA A 317 -13.89 0.01 -24.78
C ALA A 317 -14.17 -0.19 -23.28
N THR A 318 -13.19 -0.71 -22.52
CA THR A 318 -13.33 -0.90 -21.06
C THR A 318 -13.56 0.43 -20.34
N ALA A 319 -12.80 1.48 -20.66
CA ALA A 319 -12.97 2.81 -20.06
C ALA A 319 -14.35 3.42 -20.36
N ALA A 320 -14.85 3.27 -21.59
CA ALA A 320 -16.19 3.73 -21.96
C ALA A 320 -17.29 2.97 -21.20
N ILE A 321 -17.14 1.66 -21.00
CA ILE A 321 -18.10 0.83 -20.22
C ILE A 321 -18.12 1.26 -18.75
N LEU A 322 -16.97 1.61 -18.16
CA LEU A 322 -16.91 2.09 -16.77
C LEU A 322 -17.39 3.55 -16.61
N GLN A 323 -17.31 4.38 -17.65
CA GLN A 323 -17.84 5.76 -17.61
C GLN A 323 -19.38 5.79 -17.55
N ASP A 324 -20.07 4.88 -18.25
CA ASP A 324 -21.55 4.75 -18.26
C ASP A 324 -22.18 4.48 -16.87
N VAL A 325 -21.36 4.09 -15.89
CA VAL A 325 -21.78 3.94 -14.48
C VAL A 325 -21.22 5.02 -13.55
N ALA A 326 -20.05 5.60 -13.85
CA ALA A 326 -19.44 6.67 -13.05
C ALA A 326 -20.40 7.86 -12.91
N ASP A 327 -21.08 8.20 -14.01
CA ASP A 327 -22.02 9.32 -14.07
C ASP A 327 -23.35 9.06 -13.31
N SER A 328 -23.55 7.86 -12.75
CA SER A 328 -24.75 7.49 -11.97
C SER A 328 -24.54 7.47 -10.45
N GLY A 329 -23.51 8.14 -9.92
CA GLY A 329 -23.23 8.21 -8.48
C GLY A 329 -22.16 7.23 -7.98
N VAL A 330 -21.39 6.62 -8.90
CA VAL A 330 -20.22 5.80 -8.57
C VAL A 330 -18.99 6.69 -8.57
N LEU A 331 -18.38 6.90 -7.40
CA LEU A 331 -17.20 7.76 -7.23
C LEU A 331 -15.97 7.22 -7.98
N PHE A 332 -15.74 5.90 -7.90
CA PHE A 332 -14.72 5.21 -8.71
C PHE A 332 -15.25 3.87 -9.21
N ALA A 333 -15.11 3.62 -10.52
CA ALA A 333 -15.35 2.33 -11.15
C ALA A 333 -14.00 1.75 -11.60
N ILE A 334 -13.63 0.59 -11.06
CA ILE A 334 -12.30 -0.02 -11.22
C ILE A 334 -12.46 -1.47 -11.68
N LEU A 335 -11.83 -1.82 -12.80
CA LEU A 335 -11.71 -3.22 -13.25
C LEU A 335 -10.26 -3.68 -13.08
N MET A 336 -10.09 -4.78 -12.35
CA MET A 336 -8.80 -5.33 -11.93
C MET A 336 -8.66 -6.78 -12.40
N CYS A 337 -7.43 -7.22 -12.61
CA CYS A 337 -7.09 -8.63 -12.82
C CYS A 337 -5.86 -8.96 -11.94
N LYS A 338 -6.06 -9.73 -10.87
CA LYS A 338 -5.13 -9.81 -9.73
C LYS A 338 -4.69 -8.40 -9.28
N HIS A 339 -3.39 -8.10 -9.26
CA HIS A 339 -2.84 -6.79 -8.91
C HIS A 339 -2.64 -5.85 -10.12
N LYS A 340 -3.07 -6.26 -11.32
CA LYS A 340 -2.91 -5.49 -12.56
C LYS A 340 -4.20 -4.72 -12.88
N VAL A 341 -4.13 -3.40 -13.03
CA VAL A 341 -5.27 -2.56 -13.41
C VAL A 341 -5.64 -2.83 -14.87
N VAL A 342 -6.91 -3.11 -15.15
CA VAL A 342 -7.44 -3.23 -16.52
C VAL A 342 -7.88 -1.85 -17.01
N SER A 343 -8.71 -1.17 -16.21
CA SER A 343 -9.11 0.23 -16.39
C SER A 343 -9.63 0.82 -15.06
N ILE A 344 -9.57 2.15 -14.93
CA ILE A 344 -10.17 2.92 -13.83
C ILE A 344 -10.83 4.18 -14.39
N VAL A 345 -12.01 4.51 -13.86
CA VAL A 345 -12.72 5.78 -14.07
C VAL A 345 -13.11 6.36 -12.72
N GLY A 346 -12.91 7.66 -12.54
CA GLY A 346 -13.38 8.41 -11.37
C GLY A 346 -14.40 9.48 -11.77
N ALA A 347 -15.46 9.64 -10.97
CA ALA A 347 -16.46 10.67 -11.17
C ALA A 347 -15.81 12.07 -11.22
N GLN A 348 -16.31 12.95 -12.10
CA GLN A 348 -15.76 14.30 -12.32
C GLN A 348 -14.24 14.34 -12.64
N LYS A 349 -13.66 13.23 -13.13
CA LYS A 349 -12.22 13.03 -13.36
C LYS A 349 -11.37 12.97 -12.08
N ALA A 350 -11.95 12.58 -10.94
CA ALA A 350 -11.20 12.28 -9.73
C ALA A 350 -10.12 11.21 -9.98
N SER A 351 -8.93 11.38 -9.40
CA SER A 351 -7.80 10.45 -9.51
C SER A 351 -7.63 9.65 -8.21
N LEU A 352 -7.48 8.33 -8.34
CA LEU A 352 -7.13 7.46 -7.21
C LEU A 352 -5.61 7.36 -7.08
N HIS A 353 -5.10 7.54 -5.86
CA HIS A 353 -3.66 7.46 -5.58
C HIS A 353 -3.15 6.01 -5.72
N PRO A 354 -1.93 5.77 -6.25
CA PRO A 354 -1.41 4.41 -6.44
C PRO A 354 -1.30 3.59 -5.15
N ASP A 355 -0.93 4.22 -4.03
CA ASP A 355 -0.88 3.54 -2.73
C ASP A 355 -2.29 3.09 -2.27
N ASP A 356 -3.34 3.89 -2.52
CA ASP A 356 -4.71 3.51 -2.18
C ASP A 356 -5.20 2.36 -3.07
N MET A 357 -4.85 2.37 -4.37
CA MET A 357 -5.08 1.25 -5.29
C MET A 357 -4.36 -0.03 -4.82
N LEU A 358 -3.10 0.07 -4.38
CA LEU A 358 -2.32 -1.05 -3.86
C LEU A 358 -2.96 -1.65 -2.59
N LEU A 359 -3.37 -0.80 -1.65
CA LEU A 359 -3.99 -1.22 -0.39
C LEU A 359 -5.39 -1.81 -0.60
N LEU A 360 -6.18 -1.25 -1.53
CA LEU A 360 -7.49 -1.77 -1.91
C LEU A 360 -7.39 -3.13 -2.60
N ALA A 361 -6.47 -3.28 -3.57
CA ALA A 361 -6.21 -4.56 -4.22
C ALA A 361 -5.70 -5.61 -3.23
N ASN A 362 -4.83 -5.22 -2.28
CA ASN A 362 -4.35 -6.11 -1.22
C ASN A 362 -5.49 -6.57 -0.29
N PHE A 363 -6.35 -5.64 0.15
CA PHE A 363 -7.52 -5.94 0.98
C PHE A 363 -8.48 -6.92 0.29
N ILE A 364 -8.84 -6.65 -0.97
CA ILE A 364 -9.76 -7.49 -1.74
C ILE A 364 -9.19 -8.90 -1.98
N LEU A 365 -7.94 -9.01 -2.42
CA LEU A 365 -7.35 -10.30 -2.79
C LEU A 365 -7.01 -11.19 -1.59
N SER A 366 -6.85 -10.59 -0.39
CA SER A 366 -6.49 -11.26 0.86
C SER A 366 -7.69 -11.51 1.79
N SER A 367 -8.93 -11.41 1.29
CA SER A 367 -10.16 -11.67 2.05
C SER A 367 -11.14 -12.53 1.25
N GLU A 368 -11.19 -13.82 1.58
CA GLU A 368 -11.90 -14.87 0.84
C GLU A 368 -13.41 -14.62 0.66
N SER A 369 -14.03 -13.87 1.59
CA SER A 369 -15.43 -13.44 1.51
C SER A 369 -15.77 -12.68 0.23
N PHE A 370 -14.80 -11.98 -0.37
CA PHE A 370 -14.99 -11.24 -1.62
C PHE A 370 -15.01 -12.16 -2.86
N ARG A 371 -14.40 -13.35 -2.82
CA ARG A 371 -14.43 -14.31 -3.93
C ARG A 371 -15.70 -15.16 -3.95
N THR A 372 -16.29 -15.41 -2.78
CA THR A 372 -17.41 -16.34 -2.62
C THR A 372 -18.79 -15.69 -2.76
N SER A 373 -18.88 -14.36 -2.74
CA SER A 373 -20.15 -13.64 -2.77
C SER A 373 -20.06 -12.23 -3.37
N GLU A 374 -21.18 -11.69 -3.84
CA GLU A 374 -21.32 -10.25 -4.03
C GLU A 374 -21.22 -9.55 -2.68
N SER A 375 -20.36 -8.54 -2.59
CA SER A 375 -20.02 -7.90 -1.32
C SER A 375 -20.26 -6.40 -1.35
N PHE A 376 -20.48 -5.85 -0.16
CA PHE A 376 -20.58 -4.41 0.06
C PHE A 376 -20.00 -4.11 1.44
N SER A 377 -18.91 -3.34 1.49
CA SER A 377 -18.12 -3.17 2.72
C SER A 377 -17.63 -1.74 2.88
N PRO A 378 -17.68 -1.18 4.10
CA PRO A 378 -17.06 0.11 4.39
C PRO A 378 -15.53 -0.02 4.31
N ILE A 379 -14.90 0.94 3.63
CA ILE A 379 -13.45 1.11 3.54
C ILE A 379 -13.07 2.58 3.68
N CYS A 380 -11.84 2.88 4.01
CA CYS A 380 -11.26 4.22 3.85
C CYS A 380 -10.27 4.23 2.68
N LEU A 381 -10.04 5.39 2.07
CA LEU A 381 -8.98 5.60 1.08
C LEU A 381 -7.96 6.61 1.67
N PRO A 382 -6.84 6.13 2.27
CA PRO A 382 -5.97 6.96 3.10
C PRO A 382 -5.36 8.20 2.43
N ARG A 383 -5.24 8.22 1.10
CA ARG A 383 -4.68 9.33 0.31
C ARG A 383 -5.75 10.17 -0.37
N TYR A 384 -6.96 9.62 -0.57
CA TYR A 384 -8.12 10.37 -1.05
C TYR A 384 -8.85 11.13 0.08
N ASN A 385 -9.28 10.44 1.14
CA ASN A 385 -9.80 11.06 2.36
C ASN A 385 -9.60 10.10 3.56
N PRO A 386 -8.62 10.34 4.45
CA PRO A 386 -8.34 9.44 5.57
C PRO A 386 -9.35 9.54 6.72
N MET A 387 -10.29 10.48 6.72
CA MET A 387 -11.26 10.69 7.81
C MET A 387 -12.63 10.08 7.54
N ALA A 388 -12.96 9.79 6.27
CA ALA A 388 -14.28 9.32 5.85
C ALA A 388 -14.25 7.84 5.42
N PHE A 389 -15.36 7.16 5.61
CA PHE A 389 -15.64 5.89 4.95
C PHE A 389 -16.23 6.14 3.55
N LEU A 390 -15.86 5.27 2.63
CA LEU A 390 -16.56 4.97 1.39
C LEU A 390 -17.10 3.54 1.48
N TYR A 391 -18.03 3.18 0.61
CA TYR A 391 -18.54 1.82 0.51
C TYR A 391 -18.07 1.20 -0.80
N ALA A 392 -17.42 0.04 -0.70
CA ALA A 392 -16.93 -0.73 -1.83
C ALA A 392 -17.90 -1.87 -2.13
N TYR A 393 -18.54 -1.83 -3.30
CA TYR A 393 -19.18 -3.00 -3.89
C TYR A 393 -18.12 -3.76 -4.69
N VAL A 394 -17.84 -5.01 -4.30
CA VAL A 394 -16.82 -5.85 -4.97
C VAL A 394 -17.44 -7.16 -5.44
N HIS A 395 -17.13 -7.54 -6.69
CA HIS A 395 -17.60 -8.76 -7.30
C HIS A 395 -16.56 -9.32 -8.29
N PHE A 396 -16.22 -10.60 -8.14
CA PHE A 396 -15.36 -11.34 -9.07
C PHE A 396 -16.18 -11.81 -10.28
N LEU A 397 -15.68 -11.52 -11.48
CA LEU A 397 -16.27 -11.86 -12.78
C LEU A 397 -15.69 -13.19 -13.33
N ASP A 398 -14.47 -13.52 -12.93
CA ASP A 398 -13.83 -14.84 -13.03
C ASP A 398 -12.86 -15.03 -11.84
N GLU A 399 -12.04 -16.09 -11.85
CA GLU A 399 -11.11 -16.41 -10.75
C GLU A 399 -10.10 -15.28 -10.43
N ASP A 400 -9.73 -14.49 -11.44
CA ASP A 400 -8.66 -13.49 -11.38
C ASP A 400 -9.17 -12.05 -11.52
N THR A 401 -10.30 -11.86 -12.21
CA THR A 401 -10.81 -10.57 -12.67
C THR A 401 -11.98 -10.11 -11.81
N TYR A 402 -11.87 -8.91 -11.21
CA TYR A 402 -12.89 -8.37 -10.31
C TYR A 402 -13.21 -6.90 -10.61
N LEU A 403 -14.48 -6.57 -10.43
CA LEU A 403 -15.00 -5.20 -10.49
C LEU A 403 -15.09 -4.65 -9.07
N THR A 404 -14.65 -3.41 -8.88
CA THR A 404 -14.86 -2.63 -7.66
C THR A 404 -15.56 -1.32 -8.01
N LEU A 405 -16.72 -1.07 -7.41
CA LEU A 405 -17.46 0.18 -7.50
C LEU A 405 -17.44 0.85 -6.12
N LEU A 406 -16.90 2.07 -6.03
CA LEU A 406 -16.81 2.84 -4.80
C LEU A 406 -17.85 3.96 -4.80
N THR A 407 -18.49 4.21 -3.65
CA THR A 407 -19.44 5.32 -3.46
C THR A 407 -19.35 5.89 -2.04
N THR A 408 -19.91 7.08 -1.83
CA THR A 408 -20.12 7.68 -0.50
C THR A 408 -21.40 7.20 0.18
N SER A 409 -22.38 6.66 -0.58
CA SER A 409 -23.70 6.32 -0.04
C SER A 409 -23.74 4.91 0.58
N SER A 410 -24.27 4.82 1.81
CA SER A 410 -24.34 3.58 2.60
C SER A 410 -25.48 2.63 2.22
N ASP A 411 -26.38 3.08 1.35
CA ASP A 411 -27.63 2.42 0.92
C ASP A 411 -27.60 1.95 -0.55
N ALA A 412 -26.64 2.43 -1.35
CA ALA A 412 -26.57 2.25 -2.80
C ALA A 412 -26.31 0.81 -3.29
N PHE A 413 -26.32 -0.20 -2.40
CA PHE A 413 -26.05 -1.61 -2.73
C PHE A 413 -26.79 -2.11 -3.99
N TYR A 414 -28.11 -1.87 -4.06
CA TYR A 414 -28.94 -2.33 -5.18
C TYR A 414 -28.60 -1.59 -6.48
N HIS A 415 -28.36 -0.28 -6.43
CA HIS A 415 -27.91 0.50 -7.58
C HIS A 415 -26.55 0.05 -8.10
N LEU A 416 -25.60 -0.25 -7.21
CA LEU A 416 -24.28 -0.78 -7.60
C LEU A 416 -24.37 -2.19 -8.19
N LYS A 417 -25.27 -3.04 -7.67
CA LYS A 417 -25.59 -4.35 -8.25
C LYS A 417 -26.10 -4.22 -9.69
N ASP A 418 -27.05 -3.31 -9.94
CA ASP A 418 -27.58 -3.05 -11.28
C ASP A 418 -26.53 -2.45 -12.23
N CYS A 419 -25.66 -1.56 -11.70
CA CYS A 419 -24.49 -1.06 -12.43
C CYS A 419 -23.53 -2.20 -12.83
N ARG A 420 -23.20 -3.11 -11.90
CA ARG A 420 -22.39 -4.29 -12.21
C ARG A 420 -23.03 -5.15 -13.29
N ILE A 421 -24.33 -5.43 -13.21
CA ILE A 421 -25.04 -6.26 -14.21
C ILE A 421 -24.96 -5.63 -15.61
N ARG A 422 -25.10 -4.28 -15.72
CA ARG A 422 -24.86 -3.56 -16.98
C ARG A 422 -23.43 -3.73 -17.49
N ILE A 423 -22.43 -3.48 -16.63
CA ILE A 423 -21.01 -3.58 -16.98
C ILE A 423 -20.65 -4.98 -17.45
N GLU A 424 -21.00 -6.01 -16.67
CA GLU A 424 -20.72 -7.42 -16.92
C GLU A 424 -21.27 -7.87 -18.29
N ALA A 425 -22.54 -7.56 -18.58
CA ALA A 425 -23.18 -7.87 -19.86
C ALA A 425 -22.45 -7.22 -21.06
N VAL A 426 -21.94 -6.00 -20.91
CA VAL A 426 -21.19 -5.32 -21.99
C VAL A 426 -19.74 -5.80 -22.07
N LEU A 427 -19.07 -6.10 -20.95
CA LEU A 427 -17.71 -6.68 -20.93
C LEU A 427 -17.66 -8.06 -21.60
N VAL A 428 -18.67 -8.91 -21.36
CA VAL A 428 -18.83 -10.20 -22.05
C VAL A 428 -19.08 -9.97 -23.54
N LYS A 429 -20.04 -9.11 -23.90
CA LYS A 429 -20.38 -8.82 -25.31
C LYS A 429 -19.23 -8.18 -26.10
N SER A 430 -18.33 -7.46 -25.44
CA SER A 430 -17.14 -6.82 -26.04
C SER A 430 -15.85 -7.65 -25.93
N ASN A 431 -15.94 -8.92 -25.49
CA ASN A 431 -14.82 -9.87 -25.38
C ASN A 431 -13.68 -9.46 -24.42
N VAL A 432 -13.88 -8.40 -23.60
CA VAL A 432 -12.84 -7.83 -22.72
C VAL A 432 -12.33 -8.84 -21.70
N LEU A 433 -13.22 -9.64 -21.08
CA LEU A 433 -12.82 -10.66 -20.10
C LEU A 433 -11.92 -11.73 -20.73
N CYS A 434 -12.27 -12.21 -21.92
CA CYS A 434 -11.47 -13.20 -22.64
C CYS A 434 -10.10 -12.63 -23.09
N GLU A 435 -10.00 -11.32 -23.33
CA GLU A 435 -8.71 -10.66 -23.62
C GLU A 435 -7.88 -10.42 -22.36
N ALA A 436 -8.50 -10.14 -21.21
CA ALA A 436 -7.82 -10.11 -19.92
C ALA A 436 -7.23 -11.49 -19.56
N GLN A 437 -8.02 -12.56 -19.74
CA GLN A 437 -7.58 -13.95 -19.52
C GLN A 437 -6.42 -14.34 -20.47
N ARG A 438 -6.49 -13.98 -21.77
CA ARG A 438 -5.37 -14.19 -22.71
C ARG A 438 -4.11 -13.44 -22.29
N SER A 439 -4.23 -12.16 -21.93
CA SER A 439 -3.12 -11.34 -21.43
C SER A 439 -2.43 -11.96 -20.21
N MET A 440 -3.20 -12.58 -19.32
CA MET A 440 -2.66 -13.30 -18.16
C MET A 440 -1.92 -14.61 -18.52
N LEU A 441 -2.28 -15.28 -19.63
CA LEU A 441 -1.62 -16.48 -20.13
C LEU A 441 -0.38 -16.17 -20.99
N ASP A 442 -0.43 -15.11 -21.81
CA ASP A 442 0.68 -14.67 -22.66
C ASP A 442 1.84 -14.09 -21.81
N GLY A 443 1.47 -13.36 -20.74
CA GLY A 443 2.38 -12.77 -19.75
C GLY A 443 2.71 -11.29 -20.00
N GLY A 444 3.64 -10.77 -19.21
CA GLY A 444 4.23 -9.44 -19.41
C GLY A 444 5.27 -9.38 -20.53
N LEU A 445 5.91 -8.21 -20.64
CA LEU A 445 7.00 -7.99 -21.61
C LEU A 445 8.21 -8.87 -21.27
N ARG A 446 8.84 -9.51 -22.25
CA ARG A 446 10.07 -10.28 -22.04
C ARG A 446 11.28 -9.50 -22.57
N VAL A 447 12.45 -9.71 -21.96
CA VAL A 447 13.66 -8.97 -22.38
C VAL A 447 14.18 -9.44 -23.72
N GLU A 448 13.94 -10.70 -24.08
CA GLU A 448 14.25 -11.29 -25.38
C GLU A 448 13.44 -10.70 -26.56
N ASP A 449 12.25 -10.16 -26.30
CA ASP A 449 11.36 -9.58 -27.34
C ASP A 449 11.68 -8.11 -27.67
N LEU A 450 12.62 -7.50 -26.95
CA LEU A 450 13.01 -6.10 -27.15
C LEU A 450 13.77 -5.91 -28.48
N PRO A 451 13.52 -4.82 -29.22
CA PRO A 451 14.14 -4.60 -30.53
C PRO A 451 15.67 -4.46 -30.41
N VAL A 452 16.40 -5.30 -31.14
CA VAL A 452 17.87 -5.20 -31.26
C VAL A 452 18.21 -4.08 -32.25
N ASP A 453 18.68 -2.96 -31.72
CA ASP A 453 19.13 -1.83 -32.52
C ASP A 453 20.38 -2.20 -33.34
N SER A 454 20.18 -2.43 -34.64
CA SER A 454 21.21 -2.96 -35.55
C SER A 454 22.32 -1.95 -35.84
N SER A 455 22.07 -0.67 -35.55
CA SER A 455 23.04 0.44 -35.57
C SER A 455 24.25 0.20 -34.65
N ILE A 456 24.04 -0.36 -33.46
CA ILE A 456 25.06 -0.53 -32.42
C ILE A 456 26.20 -1.45 -32.86
N ARG A 457 25.95 -2.38 -33.81
CA ARG A 457 26.98 -3.27 -34.36
C ARG A 457 28.05 -2.57 -35.22
N SER A 458 27.87 -1.30 -35.57
CA SER A 458 28.85 -0.53 -36.37
C SER A 458 29.96 0.14 -35.53
N GLY A 459 29.85 0.12 -34.19
CA GLY A 459 30.81 0.76 -33.29
C GLY A 459 31.95 -0.15 -32.80
N SER A 460 33.15 0.04 -33.35
CA SER A 460 34.45 -0.37 -32.77
C SER A 460 34.62 -1.85 -32.35
N VAL A 461 34.84 -2.74 -33.34
CA VAL A 461 35.54 -4.01 -33.07
C VAL A 461 37.05 -3.75 -33.03
N SER A 462 37.64 -3.71 -31.83
CA SER A 462 39.09 -3.55 -31.64
C SER A 462 39.85 -4.77 -32.19
N PRO A 463 40.82 -4.63 -33.12
CA PRO A 463 41.41 -5.74 -33.86
C PRO A 463 42.54 -6.48 -33.10
N HIS A 464 42.30 -6.86 -31.83
CA HIS A 464 43.26 -7.61 -31.01
C HIS A 464 42.61 -8.77 -30.24
N LEU A 465 42.11 -9.76 -30.99
CA LEU A 465 42.26 -11.19 -30.71
C LEU A 465 41.73 -11.97 -31.94
N GLY A 466 42.56 -12.85 -32.51
CA GLY A 466 42.18 -13.64 -33.68
C GLY A 466 41.35 -14.86 -33.28
N LEU A 467 40.13 -14.97 -33.81
CA LEU A 467 39.35 -16.21 -33.82
C LEU A 467 38.47 -16.23 -35.09
N ASP A 468 38.16 -17.44 -35.60
CA ASP A 468 37.99 -17.63 -37.05
C ASP A 468 36.67 -17.17 -37.68
N LYS A 469 36.80 -16.68 -38.93
CA LYS A 469 35.67 -16.28 -39.80
C LYS A 469 35.02 -17.47 -40.52
N THR A 470 34.43 -18.42 -39.79
CA THR A 470 33.67 -19.53 -40.41
C THR A 470 32.44 -19.97 -39.58
N ALA A 471 31.39 -19.14 -39.55
CA ALA A 471 30.03 -19.55 -39.15
C ALA A 471 28.96 -18.53 -39.59
N ALA A 472 28.65 -18.45 -40.89
CA ALA A 472 27.48 -17.72 -41.38
C ALA A 472 26.21 -18.61 -41.29
N GLY A 473 25.78 -18.91 -40.07
CA GLY A 473 24.61 -19.75 -39.80
C GLY A 473 24.48 -20.08 -38.32
N SER A 474 23.23 -20.16 -37.84
CA SER A 474 22.88 -20.44 -36.44
C SER A 474 23.49 -19.48 -35.40
N LEU A 475 22.87 -18.31 -35.24
CA LEU A 475 22.81 -17.67 -33.92
C LEU A 475 21.81 -18.46 -33.06
N SER A 476 22.18 -19.68 -32.68
CA SER A 476 21.44 -20.43 -31.66
C SER A 476 21.48 -19.67 -30.34
N SER A 477 20.37 -19.75 -29.58
CA SER A 477 20.30 -19.21 -28.24
C SER A 477 21.49 -19.71 -27.40
N ARG A 478 22.36 -18.79 -26.99
CA ARG A 478 23.28 -19.04 -25.89
C ARG A 478 22.44 -18.98 -24.63
N VAL A 479 22.08 -20.14 -24.10
CA VAL A 479 21.43 -20.27 -22.79
C VAL A 479 22.22 -19.44 -21.77
N GLY A 480 21.59 -18.38 -21.24
CA GLY A 480 22.20 -17.43 -20.29
C GLY A 480 22.55 -16.04 -20.85
N THR A 481 22.54 -15.79 -22.16
CA THR A 481 22.51 -14.41 -22.68
C THR A 481 21.09 -13.87 -22.59
N GLY A 482 20.89 -12.77 -21.86
CA GLY A 482 19.60 -12.09 -21.75
C GLY A 482 19.20 -11.34 -23.02
N GLY A 483 18.30 -10.37 -22.86
CA GLY A 483 17.86 -9.47 -23.93
C GLY A 483 18.98 -8.57 -24.49
N PRO A 484 18.62 -7.62 -25.37
CA PRO A 484 19.57 -6.73 -26.04
C PRO A 484 20.59 -6.09 -25.08
N ALA A 485 21.84 -6.05 -25.51
CA ALA A 485 23.00 -5.59 -24.72
C ALA A 485 23.25 -6.33 -23.37
N GLY A 486 22.62 -7.48 -23.14
CA GLY A 486 22.77 -8.28 -21.91
C GLY A 486 21.76 -7.94 -20.82
N LEU A 487 20.64 -7.29 -21.17
CA LEU A 487 19.58 -6.93 -20.23
C LEU A 487 18.82 -8.18 -19.73
N TRP A 488 18.91 -8.50 -18.44
CA TRP A 488 18.13 -9.60 -17.84
C TRP A 488 16.74 -9.19 -17.34
N HIS A 489 16.57 -7.94 -16.90
CA HIS A 489 15.30 -7.43 -16.35
C HIS A 489 15.27 -5.90 -16.34
N PHE A 490 14.11 -5.28 -16.55
CA PHE A 490 13.90 -3.84 -16.42
C PHE A 490 12.62 -3.51 -15.65
N ILE A 491 12.58 -2.30 -15.07
CA ILE A 491 11.35 -1.66 -14.59
C ILE A 491 11.34 -0.22 -15.12
N TYR A 492 10.21 0.20 -15.67
CA TYR A 492 9.98 1.56 -16.16
C TYR A 492 8.78 2.16 -15.42
N LYS A 493 8.96 3.28 -14.68
CA LYS A 493 7.85 4.08 -14.14
C LYS A 493 7.59 5.28 -15.07
N SER A 494 6.34 5.41 -15.52
CA SER A 494 5.81 6.66 -16.05
C SER A 494 5.33 7.53 -14.91
N VAL A 495 6.03 8.64 -14.64
CA VAL A 495 5.66 9.60 -13.59
C VAL A 495 4.36 10.34 -13.94
N TYR A 496 4.07 10.55 -15.23
CA TYR A 496 2.85 11.24 -15.68
C TYR A 496 1.57 10.41 -15.51
N LEU A 497 1.67 9.08 -15.52
CA LEU A 497 0.52 8.18 -15.40
C LEU A 497 0.43 7.52 -14.00
N ASP A 498 1.43 7.74 -13.15
CA ASP A 498 1.73 6.94 -11.96
C ASP A 498 1.62 5.42 -12.18
N GLN A 499 2.06 4.99 -13.35
CA GLN A 499 2.08 3.59 -13.78
C GLN A 499 3.51 3.08 -13.90
N TYR A 500 3.72 1.80 -13.66
CA TYR A 500 4.95 1.11 -14.02
C TYR A 500 4.69 -0.13 -14.86
N VAL A 501 5.70 -0.49 -15.65
CA VAL A 501 5.78 -1.79 -16.36
C VAL A 501 7.10 -2.44 -15.98
N SER A 502 7.06 -3.74 -15.71
CA SER A 502 8.23 -4.59 -15.49
C SER A 502 8.36 -5.57 -16.64
N SER A 503 9.56 -6.02 -16.94
CA SER A 503 9.74 -7.29 -17.66
C SER A 503 9.34 -8.47 -16.77
N GLU A 504 8.98 -9.58 -17.40
CA GLU A 504 8.96 -10.89 -16.74
C GLU A 504 10.38 -11.39 -16.44
N PHE A 505 10.51 -12.40 -15.57
CA PHE A 505 11.80 -12.95 -15.14
C PHE A 505 12.34 -14.03 -16.10
N SER A 506 13.09 -13.61 -17.10
CA SER A 506 13.85 -14.55 -17.95
C SER A 506 15.04 -15.18 -17.17
N PRO A 507 15.47 -16.42 -17.51
CA PRO A 507 16.67 -17.01 -16.93
C PRO A 507 17.88 -16.09 -17.14
N PRO A 508 18.70 -15.83 -16.11
CA PRO A 508 18.89 -16.65 -14.91
C PRO A 508 18.22 -16.08 -13.64
N LEU A 509 17.19 -15.24 -13.74
CA LEU A 509 16.52 -14.59 -12.59
C LEU A 509 15.25 -15.32 -12.11
N ASN A 510 15.17 -16.64 -12.34
CA ASN A 510 13.97 -17.43 -12.13
C ASN A 510 13.78 -17.95 -10.68
N ASN A 511 14.76 -17.79 -9.78
CA ASN A 511 14.61 -18.12 -8.37
C ASN A 511 14.10 -16.91 -7.55
N SER A 512 13.08 -17.12 -6.70
CA SER A 512 12.57 -16.15 -5.72
C SER A 512 13.68 -15.41 -4.96
N ASN A 513 14.77 -16.09 -4.57
CA ASN A 513 15.88 -15.47 -3.86
C ASN A 513 16.71 -14.51 -4.72
N GLN A 514 16.84 -14.76 -6.03
CA GLN A 514 17.47 -13.81 -6.97
C GLN A 514 16.56 -12.61 -7.20
N GLN A 515 15.24 -12.83 -7.30
CA GLN A 515 14.23 -11.77 -7.46
C GLN A 515 14.17 -10.86 -6.23
N LYS A 516 14.15 -11.43 -5.03
CA LYS A 516 14.26 -10.72 -3.74
C LYS A 516 15.57 -9.90 -3.67
N ARG A 517 16.71 -10.44 -4.13
CA ARG A 517 17.99 -9.69 -4.23
C ARG A 517 17.90 -8.54 -5.24
N LEU A 518 17.33 -8.77 -6.41
CA LEU A 518 17.18 -7.76 -7.47
C LEU A 518 16.23 -6.62 -7.06
N TYR A 519 15.11 -6.91 -6.40
CA TYR A 519 14.22 -5.86 -5.89
C TYR A 519 14.87 -5.03 -4.77
N ARG A 520 15.68 -5.63 -3.90
CA ARG A 520 16.53 -4.88 -2.97
C ARG A 520 17.57 -4.02 -3.71
N ALA A 521 18.09 -4.47 -4.85
CA ALA A 521 18.97 -3.66 -5.70
C ALA A 521 18.23 -2.45 -6.28
N TYR A 522 17.02 -2.64 -6.83
CA TYR A 522 16.18 -1.55 -7.33
C TYR A 522 15.77 -0.59 -6.21
N GLN A 523 15.45 -1.06 -5.00
CA GLN A 523 15.18 -0.21 -3.84
C GLN A 523 16.43 0.60 -3.43
N LYS A 524 17.60 -0.03 -3.36
CA LYS A 524 18.88 0.64 -3.06
C LYS A 524 19.23 1.70 -4.11
N LEU A 525 18.93 1.45 -5.39
CA LEU A 525 19.11 2.39 -6.51
C LEU A 525 18.08 3.53 -6.49
N TYR A 526 16.80 3.20 -6.33
CA TYR A 526 15.70 4.16 -6.23
C TYR A 526 15.90 5.13 -5.07
N ALA A 527 16.34 4.64 -3.91
CA ALA A 527 16.67 5.49 -2.77
C ALA A 527 17.80 6.48 -3.08
N SER A 528 18.89 6.07 -3.73
CA SER A 528 19.96 6.99 -4.12
C SER A 528 19.59 7.92 -5.28
N MET A 529 18.60 7.56 -6.10
CA MET A 529 17.98 8.46 -7.08
C MET A 529 16.97 9.45 -6.45
N HIS A 530 16.47 9.21 -5.23
CA HIS A 530 15.53 10.13 -4.57
C HIS A 530 16.11 10.87 -3.36
N ASP A 531 17.38 10.62 -3.02
CA ASP A 531 18.12 11.43 -2.05
C ASP A 531 18.31 12.88 -2.56
N LYS A 532 18.18 13.84 -1.63
CA LYS A 532 18.10 15.28 -1.90
C LYS A 532 19.43 15.89 -2.35
N GLY A 533 20.55 15.21 -2.13
CA GLY A 533 21.88 15.65 -2.56
C GLY A 533 22.18 15.44 -4.05
N THR A 534 21.31 14.77 -4.81
CA THR A 534 21.50 14.55 -6.27
C THR A 534 20.62 15.49 -7.10
N GLY A 535 21.19 16.09 -8.16
CA GLY A 535 20.54 17.08 -9.02
C GLY A 535 19.42 16.52 -9.93
N PRO A 536 18.83 17.32 -10.84
CA PRO A 536 17.59 16.96 -11.53
C PRO A 536 17.70 15.71 -12.43
N ASN A 537 18.84 15.51 -13.10
CA ASN A 537 19.09 14.32 -13.94
C ASN A 537 19.93 13.30 -13.16
N LYS A 538 19.45 12.07 -13.03
CA LYS A 538 19.98 11.08 -12.07
C LYS A 538 20.26 9.70 -12.69
N THR A 539 21.02 9.67 -13.77
CA THR A 539 21.62 8.42 -14.26
C THR A 539 22.57 7.87 -13.20
N GLN A 540 22.32 6.66 -12.70
CA GLN A 540 23.18 6.00 -11.72
C GLN A 540 23.54 4.60 -12.20
N PHE A 541 24.84 4.37 -12.38
CA PHE A 541 25.39 3.04 -12.66
C PHE A 541 25.97 2.46 -11.37
N ARG A 542 25.59 1.22 -11.04
CA ARG A 542 26.19 0.44 -9.97
C ARG A 542 26.70 -0.87 -10.53
N ARG A 543 28.03 -1.04 -10.53
CA ARG A 543 28.65 -2.36 -10.62
C ARG A 543 28.74 -2.91 -9.20
N ASP A 544 28.22 -4.10 -8.98
CA ASP A 544 28.37 -4.85 -7.74
C ASP A 544 28.84 -6.25 -8.12
N GLU A 545 30.02 -6.62 -7.63
CA GLU A 545 30.73 -7.85 -8.01
C GLU A 545 30.06 -9.11 -7.43
N ASN A 546 29.15 -8.93 -6.47
CA ASN A 546 28.34 -9.99 -5.88
C ASN A 546 27.14 -10.40 -6.76
N TYR A 547 26.91 -9.75 -7.91
CA TYR A 547 26.02 -10.25 -8.98
C TYR A 547 26.76 -11.08 -10.03
N GLY A 548 27.89 -11.70 -9.65
CA GLY A 548 28.21 -13.02 -10.17
C GLY A 548 27.03 -13.97 -9.91
N LEU A 549 26.67 -14.74 -10.93
CA LEU A 549 25.61 -15.75 -10.92
C LEU A 549 26.15 -17.12 -10.52
#